data_AF-A0A914UXN8-F1
#
_entry.id   AF-A0A914UXN8-F1
#
_cell.length_a   1.000
_cell.length_b   1.000
_cell.length_c   1.000
_cell.angle_alpha   90.00
_cell.angle_beta   90.00
_cell.angle_gamma   90.00
#
_symmetry.space_group_name_H-M   'P 1'
#
loop_
_entity.id
_entity.type
_entity.pdbx_description
1 polymer ?
#
loop_
_entity_poly.entity_id
_entity_poly.type
_entity_poly.pdbx_seq_one_letter_code
_entity_poly.pdbx_strand_id
1 'polypeptide(L)'
;MLPIIFVSLSLLLAVSGQQTCNVTTFYQCQTAFASTLKMPSGSDWHNPTQLAGALQVIFATGLPGWNNALVGVCNAYNGLIQCLGPMAPACMDPLYLLNNDNDPEEAYGYMSVMNGLAFDCGAGFYAGISNWDCIQRVYANYNATFYGCVSSFVQSVVHDPNNACDYLQTGLSCLSAPYQALCQPAGKWFGCETWRMYLTTRLYTCPASCTLSTSKFEQEYFEQHPEWKEGCELGDHTSARRIVPLVHEDNRRKMKALILAAALAYVAVCQAQQTTCVDAGFQACSAGLATALNISYIGLFNDYPPLQNALQNMFTQNIGDISGLVTACNALHQFYLCLGSTQIQYCLGLNGLIGKGLSPAQAYGIDGLLTQYQFMCGAGFYTAQYNNLDCLQRVTLNYNATLWGCQQTFLTNIMHDPAQGCTYTAQEIACYQAPFRQLCSPNQNVAGWWACEGQRNRYFTRFFCPDLQCSLMPSSKDAQYLVDNHKEENGVHMFKLPDVFEQDESGEWALKDGKWVTG
;
A
#
# COMPACT_ATOMS: atom_id res chain seq x y z
N MET A 1 52.26 -40.64 26.66
CA MET A 1 50.83 -40.94 26.92
C MET A 1 50.31 -39.90 27.90
N LEU A 2 49.56 -38.92 27.41
CA LEU A 2 48.77 -37.95 28.17
C LEU A 2 47.60 -37.50 27.26
N PRO A 3 46.37 -37.38 27.77
CA PRO A 3 45.17 -37.29 26.94
C PRO A 3 44.83 -35.86 26.54
N ILE A 4 44.26 -35.74 25.35
CA ILE A 4 43.69 -34.54 24.73
C ILE A 4 42.37 -34.22 25.44
N ILE A 5 42.25 -33.02 26.03
CA ILE A 5 40.98 -32.47 26.51
C ILE A 5 40.36 -31.67 25.36
N PHE A 6 39.30 -32.22 24.76
CA PHE A 6 38.38 -31.46 23.92
C PHE A 6 37.51 -30.58 24.82
N VAL A 7 37.74 -29.27 24.79
CA VAL A 7 36.78 -28.30 25.32
C VAL A 7 35.78 -28.02 24.20
N SER A 8 34.61 -28.64 24.29
CA SER A 8 33.45 -28.31 23.45
C SER A 8 32.96 -26.92 23.81
N LEU A 9 33.28 -25.96 22.95
CA LEU A 9 32.73 -24.61 22.97
C LEU A 9 31.27 -24.69 22.48
N SER A 10 30.33 -24.91 23.40
CA SER A 10 28.91 -24.84 23.12
C SER A 10 28.56 -23.39 22.76
N LEU A 11 28.41 -23.15 21.47
CA LEU A 11 27.87 -21.94 20.88
C LEU A 11 26.44 -21.75 21.43
N LEU A 12 26.28 -20.85 22.41
CA LEU A 12 24.97 -20.32 22.79
C LEU A 12 24.48 -19.46 21.62
N LEU A 13 23.84 -20.10 20.64
CA LEU A 13 22.94 -19.41 19.74
C LEU A 13 21.81 -18.87 20.61
N ALA A 14 21.80 -17.55 20.84
CA ALA A 14 20.61 -16.86 21.27
C ALA A 14 19.60 -16.99 20.12
N VAL A 15 18.81 -18.07 20.17
CA VAL A 15 17.55 -18.14 19.43
C VAL A 15 16.73 -16.97 19.96
N SER A 16 16.53 -15.94 19.13
CA SER A 16 15.50 -14.94 19.37
C SER A 16 14.22 -15.73 19.65
N GLY A 17 13.78 -15.74 20.91
CA GLY A 17 12.67 -16.58 21.33
C GLY A 17 11.45 -16.23 20.52
N GLN A 18 11.06 -17.09 19.58
CA GLN A 18 9.75 -17.04 18.96
C GLN A 18 8.76 -17.18 20.12
N GLN A 19 8.11 -16.09 20.50
CA GLN A 19 7.16 -16.12 21.61
C GLN A 19 6.04 -17.08 21.24
N THR A 20 5.85 -18.12 22.04
CA THR A 20 4.74 -19.07 21.88
C THR A 20 3.42 -18.35 22.11
N CYS A 21 2.42 -18.62 21.29
CA CYS A 21 1.10 -18.01 21.47
C CYS A 21 0.49 -18.39 22.82
N ASN A 22 0.11 -17.38 23.61
CA ASN A 22 -0.70 -17.58 24.82
C ASN A 22 -2.18 -17.63 24.43
N VAL A 23 -2.79 -18.81 24.51
CA VAL A 23 -4.20 -19.02 24.11
C VAL A 23 -5.18 -18.13 24.87
N THR A 24 -4.93 -17.85 26.15
CA THR A 24 -5.80 -16.99 26.96
C THR A 24 -5.74 -15.54 26.47
N THR A 25 -4.54 -15.02 26.21
CA THR A 25 -4.36 -13.68 25.64
C THR A 25 -4.96 -13.61 24.24
N PHE A 26 -4.76 -14.63 23.41
CA PHE A 26 -5.34 -14.63 22.07
C PHE A 26 -6.87 -14.60 22.10
N TYR A 27 -7.49 -15.43 22.94
CA TYR A 27 -8.94 -15.42 23.12
C TYR A 27 -9.46 -14.06 23.60
N GLN A 28 -8.74 -13.41 24.53
CA GLN A 28 -9.08 -12.05 24.99
C GLN A 28 -8.99 -11.02 23.86
N CYS A 29 -7.91 -11.04 23.08
CA CYS A 29 -7.73 -10.13 21.95
C CYS A 29 -8.79 -10.35 20.86
N GLN A 30 -9.15 -11.61 20.57
CA GLN A 30 -10.23 -11.96 19.65
C GLN A 30 -11.60 -11.50 20.16
N THR A 31 -11.86 -11.68 21.46
CA THR A 31 -13.10 -11.18 22.07
C THR A 31 -13.19 -9.65 21.97
N ALA A 32 -12.08 -8.94 22.16
CA ALA A 32 -12.04 -7.49 22.00
C ALA A 32 -12.29 -7.06 20.55
N PHE A 33 -11.72 -7.79 19.57
CA PHE A 33 -11.98 -7.60 18.14
C PHE A 33 -13.47 -7.76 17.81
N ALA A 34 -14.06 -8.91 18.17
CA ALA A 34 -15.47 -9.20 17.94
C ALA A 34 -16.40 -8.19 18.63
N SER A 35 -16.06 -7.79 19.86
CA SER A 35 -16.82 -6.77 20.62
C SER A 35 -16.76 -5.40 19.94
N THR A 36 -15.60 -4.99 19.43
CA THR A 36 -15.44 -3.71 18.71
C THR A 36 -16.32 -3.68 17.46
N LEU A 37 -16.44 -4.82 16.80
CA LEU A 37 -17.24 -5.02 15.59
C LEU A 37 -18.70 -5.38 15.86
N LYS A 38 -19.12 -5.45 17.14
CA LYS A 38 -20.47 -5.85 17.56
C LYS A 38 -20.91 -7.18 16.91
N MET A 39 -19.96 -8.11 16.76
CA MET A 39 -20.22 -9.41 16.15
C MET A 39 -21.03 -10.31 17.09
N PRO A 40 -21.79 -11.28 16.55
CA PRO A 40 -22.39 -12.34 17.33
C PRO A 40 -21.37 -13.06 18.22
N SER A 41 -21.81 -13.57 19.38
CA SER A 41 -20.95 -14.41 20.22
C SER A 41 -20.54 -15.68 19.46
N GLY A 42 -19.26 -16.04 19.59
CA GLY A 42 -18.65 -17.17 18.87
C GLY A 42 -18.07 -16.81 17.51
N SER A 43 -18.13 -15.55 17.05
CA SER A 43 -17.37 -15.08 15.88
C SER A 43 -15.86 -15.01 16.17
N ASP A 44 -15.22 -16.16 16.32
CA ASP A 44 -13.80 -16.32 16.61
C ASP A 44 -13.17 -17.42 15.74
N TRP A 45 -11.95 -17.82 16.08
CA TRP A 45 -11.18 -18.82 15.35
C TRP A 45 -11.78 -20.23 15.32
N HIS A 46 -12.65 -20.59 16.27
CA HIS A 46 -13.34 -21.87 16.32
C HIS A 46 -14.61 -21.84 15.46
N ASN A 47 -15.02 -20.67 14.96
CA ASN A 47 -16.14 -20.55 14.03
C ASN A 47 -15.85 -19.50 12.95
N PRO A 48 -14.88 -19.78 12.06
CA PRO A 48 -14.47 -18.85 11.03
C PRO A 48 -15.58 -18.54 10.02
N THR A 49 -16.54 -19.45 9.84
CA THR A 49 -17.71 -19.23 8.98
C THR A 49 -18.60 -18.13 9.56
N GLN A 50 -18.88 -18.18 10.86
CA GLN A 50 -19.65 -17.13 11.54
C GLN A 50 -18.89 -15.81 11.55
N LEU A 51 -17.57 -15.84 11.74
CA LEU A 51 -16.70 -14.66 11.64
C LEU A 51 -16.75 -14.03 10.23
N ALA A 52 -16.52 -14.83 9.18
CA ALA A 52 -16.57 -14.37 7.79
C ALA A 52 -17.94 -13.77 7.44
N GLY A 53 -19.02 -14.44 7.87
CA GLY A 53 -20.37 -13.95 7.66
C GLY A 53 -20.67 -12.63 8.37
N ALA A 54 -20.23 -12.49 9.61
CA ALA A 54 -20.36 -11.24 10.36
C ALA A 54 -19.61 -10.09 9.68
N LEU A 55 -18.38 -10.33 9.21
CA LEU A 55 -17.60 -9.35 8.45
C LEU A 55 -18.28 -8.94 7.15
N GLN A 56 -18.82 -9.89 6.39
CA GLN A 56 -19.53 -9.58 5.14
C GLN A 56 -20.79 -8.74 5.39
N VAL A 57 -21.53 -9.01 6.47
CA VAL A 57 -22.67 -8.17 6.89
C VAL A 57 -22.19 -6.77 7.24
N ILE A 58 -21.12 -6.63 8.03
CA ILE A 58 -20.54 -5.33 8.39
C ILE A 58 -20.08 -4.57 7.15
N PHE A 59 -19.42 -5.21 6.18
CA PHE A 59 -19.02 -4.55 4.95
C PHE A 59 -20.22 -4.12 4.09
N ALA A 60 -21.29 -4.92 4.06
CA ALA A 60 -22.51 -4.59 3.34
C ALA A 60 -23.27 -3.41 3.97
N THR A 61 -23.46 -3.41 5.29
CA THR A 61 -24.38 -2.48 5.98
C THR A 61 -23.70 -1.38 6.79
N GLY A 62 -22.41 -1.54 7.10
CA GLY A 62 -21.73 -0.72 8.11
C GLY A 62 -22.25 -0.96 9.53
N LEU A 63 -21.73 -0.16 10.47
CA LEU A 63 -22.21 -0.07 11.86
C LEU A 63 -22.64 1.37 12.19
N PRO A 64 -23.56 1.57 13.15
CA PRO A 64 -23.98 2.91 13.56
C PRO A 64 -22.78 3.76 14.00
N GLY A 65 -22.66 4.96 13.43
CA GLY A 65 -21.56 5.90 13.70
C GLY A 65 -20.32 5.71 12.83
N TRP A 66 -20.32 4.75 11.90
CA TRP A 66 -19.22 4.56 10.96
C TRP A 66 -19.54 5.22 9.61
N ASN A 67 -18.60 6.04 9.13
CA ASN A 67 -18.70 6.62 7.79
C ASN A 67 -18.29 5.63 6.69
N ASN A 68 -17.49 4.61 7.02
CA ASN A 68 -17.02 3.60 6.09
C ASN A 68 -16.69 2.31 6.84
N ALA A 69 -17.22 1.18 6.37
CA ALA A 69 -17.05 -0.10 7.09
C ALA A 69 -15.63 -0.67 6.96
N LEU A 70 -14.92 -0.43 5.86
CA LEU A 70 -13.51 -0.81 5.71
C LEU A 70 -12.67 -0.22 6.83
N VAL A 71 -12.81 1.08 7.07
CA VAL A 71 -12.05 1.79 8.10
C VAL A 71 -12.31 1.22 9.48
N GLY A 72 -13.57 1.00 9.82
CA GLY A 72 -13.93 0.48 11.14
C GLY A 72 -13.44 -0.95 11.34
N VAL A 73 -13.55 -1.83 10.33
CA VAL A 73 -13.00 -3.18 10.38
C VAL A 73 -11.48 -3.15 10.53
N CYS A 74 -10.80 -2.29 9.78
CA CYS A 74 -9.34 -2.20 9.83
C CYS A 74 -8.80 -1.60 11.13
N ASN A 75 -9.51 -0.65 11.73
CA ASN A 75 -9.17 -0.18 13.07
C ASN A 75 -9.31 -1.30 14.11
N ALA A 76 -10.38 -2.10 14.04
CA ALA A 76 -10.57 -3.24 14.95
C ALA A 76 -9.48 -4.31 14.73
N TYR A 77 -9.18 -4.63 13.48
CA TYR A 77 -8.13 -5.58 13.11
C TYR A 77 -6.76 -5.11 13.60
N ASN A 78 -6.40 -3.84 13.41
CA ASN A 78 -5.17 -3.27 13.96
C ASN A 78 -5.13 -3.36 15.49
N GLY A 79 -6.27 -3.17 16.16
CA GLY A 79 -6.40 -3.38 17.61
C GLY A 79 -6.16 -4.83 18.03
N LEU A 80 -6.61 -5.80 17.25
CA LEU A 80 -6.31 -7.23 17.46
C LEU A 80 -4.80 -7.49 17.38
N ILE A 81 -4.13 -7.00 16.33
CA ILE A 81 -2.69 -7.18 16.16
C ILE A 81 -1.91 -6.48 17.28
N GLN A 82 -2.31 -5.28 17.66
CA GLN A 82 -1.69 -4.54 18.77
C GLN A 82 -1.85 -5.28 20.10
N CYS A 83 -3.02 -5.84 20.38
CA CYS A 83 -3.29 -6.62 21.60
C CYS A 83 -2.40 -7.86 21.69
N LEU A 84 -2.19 -8.55 20.56
CA LEU A 84 -1.33 -9.73 20.48
C LEU A 84 0.16 -9.39 20.55
N GLY A 85 0.54 -8.20 20.08
CA GLY A 85 1.91 -7.70 20.11
C GLY A 85 2.89 -8.68 19.44
N PRO A 86 4.03 -9.02 20.08
CA PRO A 86 5.01 -9.93 19.50
C PRO A 86 4.55 -11.40 19.34
N MET A 87 3.43 -11.80 19.97
CA MET A 87 2.88 -13.17 19.83
C MET A 87 1.99 -13.32 18.59
N ALA A 88 1.60 -12.22 17.94
CA ALA A 88 0.72 -12.24 16.77
C ALA A 88 1.14 -13.23 15.66
N PRO A 89 2.42 -13.38 15.25
CA PRO A 89 2.77 -14.36 14.23
C PRO A 89 2.64 -15.80 14.71
N ALA A 90 2.87 -16.08 16.00
CA ALA A 90 2.67 -17.42 16.55
C ALA A 90 1.19 -17.75 16.76
N CYS A 91 0.35 -16.74 17.05
CA CYS A 91 -1.09 -16.92 17.21
C CYS A 91 -1.83 -17.01 15.87
N MET A 92 -1.37 -16.29 14.84
CA MET A 92 -1.90 -16.34 13.47
C MET A 92 -1.08 -17.29 12.59
N ASP A 93 -0.66 -18.42 13.16
CA ASP A 93 0.05 -19.48 12.46
C ASP A 93 -0.87 -20.69 12.24
N PRO A 94 -0.99 -21.22 11.01
CA PRO A 94 -1.81 -22.40 10.74
C PRO A 94 -1.45 -23.62 11.60
N LEU A 95 -0.18 -23.86 11.92
CA LEU A 95 0.21 -25.01 12.74
C LEU A 95 -0.20 -24.82 14.19
N TYR A 96 -0.10 -23.61 14.74
CA TYR A 96 -0.63 -23.32 16.07
C TYR A 96 -2.14 -23.56 16.13
N LEU A 97 -2.88 -23.04 15.14
CA LEU A 97 -4.34 -23.22 15.05
C LEU A 97 -4.71 -24.70 14.93
N LEU A 98 -4.06 -25.45 14.05
CA LEU A 98 -4.29 -26.90 13.89
C LEU A 98 -4.02 -27.71 15.17
N ASN A 99 -3.14 -27.24 16.05
CA ASN A 99 -2.85 -27.89 17.33
C ASN A 99 -3.82 -27.51 18.45
N ASN A 100 -4.62 -26.45 18.27
CA ASN A 100 -5.54 -25.92 19.27
C ASN A 100 -7.02 -25.97 18.85
N ASP A 101 -7.29 -26.20 17.56
CA ASP A 101 -8.61 -26.47 16.99
C ASP A 101 -8.87 -27.98 16.88
N ASN A 102 -10.15 -28.35 16.86
CA ASN A 102 -10.56 -29.75 16.70
C ASN A 102 -10.75 -30.13 15.22
N ASP A 103 -10.81 -29.14 14.32
CA ASP A 103 -11.04 -29.33 12.88
C ASP A 103 -10.05 -28.50 12.04
N PRO A 104 -9.26 -29.13 11.15
CA PRO A 104 -8.41 -28.41 10.21
C PRO A 104 -9.12 -27.37 9.34
N GLU A 105 -10.40 -27.59 9.02
CA GLU A 105 -11.20 -26.63 8.26
C GLU A 105 -11.41 -25.32 9.02
N GLU A 106 -11.50 -25.37 10.36
CA GLU A 106 -11.63 -24.19 11.22
C GLU A 106 -10.34 -23.37 11.20
N ALA A 107 -9.19 -24.02 11.45
CA ALA A 107 -7.88 -23.38 11.45
C ALA A 107 -7.57 -22.66 10.12
N TYR A 108 -7.76 -23.34 8.99
CA TYR A 108 -7.52 -22.75 7.69
C TYR A 108 -8.58 -21.71 7.31
N GLY A 109 -9.85 -21.93 7.67
CA GLY A 109 -10.92 -20.96 7.41
C GLY A 109 -10.67 -19.64 8.13
N TYR A 110 -10.21 -19.70 9.39
CA TYR A 110 -9.85 -18.53 10.16
C TYR A 110 -8.67 -17.79 9.52
N MET A 111 -7.61 -18.51 9.13
CA MET A 111 -6.47 -17.91 8.45
C MET A 111 -6.83 -17.29 7.11
N SER A 112 -7.73 -17.90 6.34
CA SER A 112 -8.25 -17.31 5.10
C SER A 112 -8.92 -15.95 5.36
N VAL A 113 -9.76 -15.87 6.38
CA VAL A 113 -10.39 -14.59 6.78
C VAL A 113 -9.33 -13.56 7.18
N MET A 114 -8.38 -13.95 8.04
CA MET A 114 -7.36 -13.03 8.54
C MET A 114 -6.40 -12.56 7.45
N ASN A 115 -6.05 -13.41 6.48
CA ASN A 115 -5.21 -13.02 5.34
C ASN A 115 -5.95 -12.08 4.37
N GLY A 116 -7.25 -12.31 4.15
CA GLY A 116 -8.10 -11.37 3.42
C GLY A 116 -8.15 -10.00 4.10
N LEU A 117 -8.42 -9.98 5.41
CA LEU A 117 -8.40 -8.73 6.21
C LEU A 117 -7.03 -8.07 6.22
N ALA A 118 -5.95 -8.86 6.29
CA ALA A 118 -4.59 -8.33 6.27
C ALA A 118 -4.29 -7.57 4.98
N PHE A 119 -4.81 -8.06 3.85
CA PHE A 119 -4.75 -7.34 2.58
C PHE A 119 -5.69 -6.14 2.56
N ASP A 120 -6.97 -6.33 2.90
CA ASP A 120 -8.01 -5.28 2.85
C ASP A 120 -7.62 -4.06 3.69
N CYS A 121 -7.06 -4.31 4.87
CA CYS A 121 -6.59 -3.30 5.81
C CYS A 121 -5.17 -2.83 5.56
N GLY A 122 -4.55 -3.42 4.55
CA GLY A 122 -3.20 -3.15 4.15
C GLY A 122 -3.09 -2.65 2.72
N ALA A 123 -2.43 -3.44 1.87
CA ALA A 123 -2.16 -3.06 0.48
C ALA A 123 -3.45 -2.77 -0.32
N GLY A 124 -4.57 -3.38 0.06
CA GLY A 124 -5.88 -3.14 -0.51
C GLY A 124 -6.57 -1.87 -0.01
N PHE A 125 -6.20 -1.32 1.14
CA PHE A 125 -7.00 -0.32 1.85
C PHE A 125 -7.36 0.90 0.99
N TYR A 126 -6.38 1.43 0.25
CA TYR A 126 -6.55 2.67 -0.51
C TYR A 126 -7.31 2.47 -1.82
N ALA A 127 -7.11 1.32 -2.48
CA ALA A 127 -7.97 0.90 -3.58
C ALA A 127 -9.41 0.67 -3.09
N GLY A 128 -9.55 0.09 -1.90
CA GLY A 128 -10.81 -0.17 -1.23
C GLY A 128 -11.58 1.10 -0.87
N ILE A 129 -10.96 2.04 -0.17
CA ILE A 129 -11.59 3.27 0.32
C ILE A 129 -12.04 4.18 -0.84
N SER A 130 -11.21 4.30 -1.88
CA SER A 130 -11.52 5.12 -3.06
C SER A 130 -12.64 4.54 -3.93
N ASN A 131 -12.90 3.23 -3.81
CA ASN A 131 -13.94 2.52 -4.54
C ASN A 131 -15.04 1.97 -3.63
N TRP A 132 -15.13 2.48 -2.40
CA TRP A 132 -15.91 1.84 -1.34
C TRP A 132 -17.39 1.70 -1.70
N ASP A 133 -17.99 2.72 -2.32
CA ASP A 133 -19.40 2.66 -2.72
C ASP A 133 -19.70 1.50 -3.66
N CYS A 134 -18.75 1.15 -4.54
CA CYS A 134 -18.88 -0.03 -5.38
C CYS A 134 -18.69 -1.32 -4.59
N ILE A 135 -17.62 -1.38 -3.80
CA ILE A 135 -17.25 -2.58 -3.02
C ILE A 135 -18.34 -2.93 -2.00
N GLN A 136 -18.90 -1.93 -1.33
CA GLN A 136 -20.03 -2.10 -0.42
C GLN A 136 -21.26 -2.65 -1.14
N ARG A 137 -21.59 -2.15 -2.34
CA ARG A 137 -22.67 -2.72 -3.16
C ARG A 137 -22.39 -4.16 -3.56
N VAL A 138 -21.13 -4.51 -3.84
CA VAL A 138 -20.75 -5.89 -4.11
C VAL A 138 -21.07 -6.76 -2.89
N TYR A 139 -20.61 -6.38 -1.69
CA TYR A 139 -20.91 -7.12 -0.46
C TYR A 139 -22.42 -7.19 -0.17
N ALA A 140 -23.17 -6.11 -0.41
CA ALA A 140 -24.60 -6.06 -0.16
C ALA A 140 -25.43 -6.97 -1.08
N ASN A 141 -24.96 -7.23 -2.30
CA ASN A 141 -25.75 -7.94 -3.32
C ASN A 141 -25.23 -9.33 -3.69
N TYR A 142 -23.95 -9.64 -3.41
CA TYR A 142 -23.29 -10.86 -3.89
C TYR A 142 -22.81 -11.79 -2.77
N ASN A 143 -23.26 -11.58 -1.54
CA ASN A 143 -22.90 -12.40 -0.39
C ASN A 143 -23.19 -13.92 -0.62
N ALA A 144 -24.38 -14.24 -1.15
CA ALA A 144 -24.73 -15.63 -1.51
C ALA A 144 -23.80 -16.22 -2.57
N THR A 145 -23.35 -15.41 -3.54
CA THR A 145 -22.37 -15.81 -4.55
C THR A 145 -21.03 -16.14 -3.90
N PHE A 146 -20.56 -15.32 -2.96
CA PHE A 146 -19.30 -15.58 -2.26
C PHE A 146 -19.31 -16.89 -1.49
N TYR A 147 -20.37 -17.15 -0.71
CA TYR A 147 -20.53 -18.45 -0.04
C TYR A 147 -20.54 -19.62 -1.03
N GLY A 148 -21.26 -19.49 -2.14
CA GLY A 148 -21.29 -20.52 -3.18
C GLY A 148 -19.91 -20.79 -3.80
N CYS A 149 -19.15 -19.73 -4.12
CA CYS A 149 -17.80 -19.85 -4.68
C CYS A 149 -16.83 -20.50 -3.68
N VAL A 150 -16.81 -20.05 -2.42
CA VAL A 150 -15.93 -20.62 -1.38
C VAL A 150 -16.29 -22.09 -1.12
N SER A 151 -17.58 -22.40 -0.95
CA SER A 151 -18.02 -23.78 -0.73
C SER A 151 -17.64 -24.70 -1.89
N SER A 152 -17.81 -24.23 -3.13
CA SER A 152 -17.45 -25.02 -4.32
C SER A 152 -15.93 -25.24 -4.41
N PHE A 153 -15.14 -24.21 -4.11
CA PHE A 153 -13.68 -24.30 -4.07
C PHE A 153 -13.22 -25.33 -3.02
N VAL A 154 -13.68 -25.20 -1.77
CA VAL A 154 -13.29 -26.11 -0.68
C VAL A 154 -13.66 -27.56 -1.02
N GLN A 155 -14.89 -27.80 -1.49
CA GLN A 155 -15.32 -29.15 -1.87
C GLN A 155 -14.47 -29.73 -3.01
N SER A 156 -14.10 -28.92 -4.00
CA SER A 156 -13.29 -29.37 -5.14
C SER A 156 -11.88 -29.73 -4.70
N VAL A 157 -11.25 -28.91 -3.86
CA VAL A 157 -9.90 -29.18 -3.34
C VAL A 157 -9.87 -30.41 -2.43
N VAL A 158 -10.90 -30.62 -1.60
CA VAL A 158 -11.01 -31.81 -0.74
C VAL A 158 -11.20 -33.09 -1.56
N HIS A 159 -12.00 -33.04 -2.63
CA HIS A 159 -12.28 -34.21 -3.45
C HIS A 159 -11.16 -34.55 -4.43
N ASP A 160 -10.48 -33.53 -4.97
CA ASP A 160 -9.43 -33.66 -5.98
C ASP A 160 -8.25 -32.70 -5.70
N PRO A 161 -7.41 -33.01 -4.69
CA PRO A 161 -6.31 -32.13 -4.29
C PRO A 161 -5.21 -31.99 -5.35
N ASN A 162 -5.13 -32.90 -6.33
CA ASN A 162 -4.12 -32.83 -7.40
C ASN A 162 -4.39 -31.67 -8.37
N ASN A 163 -5.64 -31.23 -8.48
CA ASN A 163 -6.06 -30.11 -9.33
C ASN A 163 -6.30 -28.82 -8.51
N ALA A 164 -5.80 -28.75 -7.28
CA ALA A 164 -6.08 -27.65 -6.36
C ALA A 164 -5.71 -26.26 -6.91
N CYS A 165 -4.62 -26.14 -7.68
CA CYS A 165 -4.25 -24.86 -8.31
C CYS A 165 -5.25 -24.39 -9.38
N ASP A 166 -5.85 -25.31 -10.14
CA ASP A 166 -6.86 -24.96 -11.14
C ASP A 166 -8.19 -24.58 -10.47
N TYR A 167 -8.53 -25.24 -9.37
CA TYR A 167 -9.66 -24.85 -8.54
C TYR A 167 -9.44 -23.50 -7.87
N LEU A 168 -8.22 -23.16 -7.48
CA LEU A 168 -7.88 -21.83 -6.97
C LEU A 168 -8.14 -20.76 -8.03
N GLN A 169 -7.73 -20.99 -9.29
CA GLN A 169 -8.01 -20.05 -10.38
C GLN A 169 -9.50 -19.89 -10.63
N THR A 170 -10.24 -20.99 -10.66
CA THR A 170 -11.69 -20.98 -10.87
C THR A 170 -12.42 -20.29 -9.72
N GLY A 171 -12.03 -20.57 -8.48
CA GLY A 171 -12.56 -19.93 -7.27
C GLY A 171 -12.27 -18.43 -7.25
N LEU A 172 -11.04 -18.03 -7.56
CA LEU A 172 -10.65 -16.63 -7.66
C LEU A 172 -11.45 -15.88 -8.74
N SER A 173 -11.65 -16.49 -9.91
CA SER A 173 -12.48 -15.91 -10.96
C SER A 173 -13.95 -15.77 -10.51
N CYS A 174 -14.49 -16.76 -9.81
CA CYS A 174 -15.85 -16.74 -9.27
C CYS A 174 -16.04 -15.59 -8.27
N LEU A 175 -15.11 -15.46 -7.32
CA LEU A 175 -15.16 -14.47 -6.25
C LEU A 175 -14.88 -13.04 -6.72
N SER A 176 -14.01 -12.87 -7.72
CA SER A 176 -13.68 -11.54 -8.25
C SER A 176 -14.69 -11.03 -9.29
N ALA A 177 -15.49 -11.90 -9.90
CA ALA A 177 -16.44 -11.53 -10.96
C ALA A 177 -17.41 -10.37 -10.59
N PRO A 178 -18.00 -10.31 -9.37
CA PRO A 178 -18.84 -9.18 -8.99
C PRO A 178 -18.09 -7.84 -9.00
N TYR A 179 -16.82 -7.82 -8.59
CA TYR A 179 -15.98 -6.61 -8.63
C TYR A 179 -15.64 -6.22 -10.07
N GLN A 180 -15.33 -7.21 -10.92
CA GLN A 180 -15.06 -7.01 -12.35
C GLN A 180 -16.25 -6.36 -13.07
N ALA A 181 -17.46 -6.71 -12.67
CA ALA A 181 -18.70 -6.19 -13.27
C ALA A 181 -19.05 -4.78 -12.79
N LEU A 182 -18.75 -4.43 -11.54
CA LEU A 182 -19.31 -3.23 -10.91
C LEU A 182 -18.30 -2.10 -10.64
N CYS A 183 -17.02 -2.41 -10.47
CA CYS A 183 -16.05 -1.46 -9.95
C CYS A 183 -15.08 -0.91 -11.01
N GLN A 184 -14.46 0.23 -10.71
CA GLN A 184 -13.34 0.77 -11.50
C GLN A 184 -12.08 -0.09 -11.32
N PRO A 185 -11.04 0.06 -12.17
CA PRO A 185 -9.86 -0.83 -12.16
C PRO A 185 -9.25 -1.08 -10.79
N ALA A 186 -9.12 -0.05 -9.94
CA ALA A 186 -8.61 -0.21 -8.58
C ALA A 186 -9.53 -1.08 -7.69
N GLY A 187 -10.85 -0.91 -7.77
CA GLY A 187 -11.81 -1.76 -7.06
C GLY A 187 -11.89 -3.20 -7.61
N LYS A 188 -11.62 -3.39 -8.91
CA LYS A 188 -11.49 -4.73 -9.53
C LYS A 188 -10.27 -5.47 -9.00
N TRP A 189 -9.14 -4.78 -8.95
CA TRP A 189 -7.90 -5.31 -8.38
C TRP A 189 -8.06 -5.61 -6.90
N PHE A 190 -8.64 -4.69 -6.13
CA PHE A 190 -8.96 -4.88 -4.71
C PHE A 190 -9.70 -6.21 -4.50
N GLY A 191 -10.86 -6.38 -5.13
CA GLY A 191 -11.66 -7.59 -4.95
C GLY A 191 -10.91 -8.86 -5.37
N CYS A 192 -10.15 -8.81 -6.45
CA CYS A 192 -9.33 -9.96 -6.85
C CYS A 192 -8.27 -10.30 -5.80
N GLU A 193 -7.50 -9.32 -5.32
CA GLU A 193 -6.42 -9.57 -4.35
C GLU A 193 -6.94 -9.97 -2.97
N THR A 194 -8.06 -9.41 -2.51
CA THR A 194 -8.75 -9.85 -1.27
C THR A 194 -9.00 -11.35 -1.31
N TRP A 195 -9.59 -11.84 -2.40
CA TRP A 195 -9.92 -13.25 -2.55
C TRP A 195 -8.69 -14.11 -2.88
N ARG A 196 -7.67 -13.58 -3.56
CA ARG A 196 -6.40 -14.28 -3.76
C ARG A 196 -5.74 -14.55 -2.41
N MET A 197 -5.66 -13.55 -1.53
CA MET A 197 -5.09 -13.69 -0.19
C MET A 197 -5.92 -14.63 0.69
N TYR A 198 -7.25 -14.57 0.56
CA TYR A 198 -8.14 -15.52 1.23
C TYR A 198 -7.86 -16.98 0.84
N LEU A 199 -7.79 -17.28 -0.48
CA LEU A 199 -7.68 -18.65 -0.99
C LEU A 199 -6.26 -19.25 -0.88
N THR A 200 -5.22 -18.43 -1.01
CA THR A 200 -3.82 -18.90 -1.05
C THR A 200 -3.29 -19.39 0.29
N THR A 201 -4.00 -19.15 1.39
CA THR A 201 -3.70 -19.69 2.73
C THR A 201 -3.42 -21.20 2.72
N ARG A 202 -4.13 -21.96 1.88
CA ARG A 202 -3.95 -23.42 1.74
C ARG A 202 -3.01 -23.83 0.59
N LEU A 203 -2.72 -22.91 -0.33
CA LEU A 203 -2.18 -23.19 -1.66
C LEU A 203 -1.15 -22.14 -2.10
N TYR A 204 -0.26 -21.73 -1.18
CA TYR A 204 0.72 -20.65 -1.39
C TYR A 204 1.70 -20.94 -2.55
N THR A 205 1.84 -22.20 -2.96
CA THR A 205 2.68 -22.62 -4.10
C THR A 205 2.00 -22.48 -5.46
N CYS A 206 0.69 -22.23 -5.49
CA CYS A 206 -0.04 -22.07 -6.75
C CYS A 206 0.17 -20.65 -7.30
N PRO A 207 0.50 -20.51 -8.61
CA PRO A 207 0.61 -19.19 -9.22
C PRO A 207 -0.78 -18.58 -9.33
N ALA A 208 -0.99 -17.40 -8.75
CA ALA A 208 -2.18 -16.59 -8.92
C ALA A 208 -1.80 -15.11 -8.90
N SER A 209 -2.40 -14.33 -9.80
CA SER A 209 -2.08 -12.91 -9.96
C SER A 209 -3.33 -12.11 -10.32
N CYS A 210 -3.48 -10.94 -9.72
CA CYS A 210 -4.48 -9.97 -10.14
C CYS A 210 -3.79 -8.82 -10.88
N THR A 211 -4.05 -8.68 -12.17
CA THR A 211 -3.49 -7.57 -12.98
C THR A 211 -4.38 -6.33 -12.91
N LEU A 212 -3.76 -5.19 -12.60
CA LEU A 212 -4.33 -3.86 -12.85
C LEU A 212 -4.20 -3.53 -14.34
N SER A 213 -5.31 -3.46 -15.06
CA SER A 213 -5.33 -2.93 -16.43
C SER A 213 -5.38 -1.39 -16.37
N THR A 214 -4.25 -0.73 -16.14
CA THR A 214 -4.13 0.75 -16.13
C THR A 214 -4.03 1.38 -17.54
N SER A 215 -3.80 0.58 -18.58
CA SER A 215 -3.29 1.05 -19.87
C SER A 215 -4.19 2.04 -20.63
N LYS A 216 -5.50 2.10 -20.36
CA LYS A 216 -6.43 2.89 -21.18
C LYS A 216 -6.57 4.35 -20.71
N PHE A 217 -6.51 4.60 -19.40
CA PHE A 217 -6.68 5.94 -18.84
C PHE A 217 -5.45 6.83 -19.06
N GLU A 218 -4.25 6.25 -18.94
CA GLU A 218 -2.99 6.97 -19.16
C GLU A 218 -2.78 7.31 -20.64
N GLN A 219 -3.14 6.39 -21.55
CA GLN A 219 -3.09 6.64 -23.00
C GLN A 219 -4.04 7.76 -23.44
N GLU A 220 -5.29 7.74 -22.97
CA GLU A 220 -6.29 8.75 -23.33
C GLU A 220 -5.95 10.15 -22.78
N TYR A 221 -5.23 10.25 -21.66
CA TYR A 221 -4.83 11.53 -21.05
C TYR A 221 -3.64 12.20 -21.76
N PHE A 222 -2.59 11.44 -22.11
CA PHE A 222 -1.43 11.96 -22.87
C PHE A 222 -1.76 12.29 -24.34
N GLU A 223 -2.85 11.73 -24.88
CA GLU A 223 -3.42 12.14 -26.17
C GLU A 223 -4.23 13.45 -26.07
N GLN A 224 -4.80 13.75 -24.90
CA GLN A 224 -5.63 14.93 -24.67
C GLN A 224 -4.87 16.17 -24.16
N HIS A 225 -3.65 16.00 -23.65
CA HIS A 225 -2.82 17.07 -23.06
C HIS A 225 -1.41 17.13 -23.71
N PRO A 226 -1.32 17.41 -25.02
CA PRO A 226 -0.05 17.44 -25.77
C PRO A 226 0.93 18.53 -25.31
N GLU A 227 0.47 19.55 -24.57
CA GLU A 227 1.33 20.58 -23.97
C GLU A 227 2.37 20.02 -22.99
N TRP A 228 2.16 18.81 -22.47
CA TRP A 228 3.11 18.07 -21.64
C TRP A 228 4.10 17.21 -22.43
N LYS A 229 3.92 17.09 -23.76
CA LYS A 229 4.97 16.63 -24.69
C LYS A 229 5.91 17.76 -25.11
N GLU A 230 5.41 18.99 -25.15
CA GLU A 230 6.13 20.15 -25.70
C GLU A 230 6.78 21.06 -24.63
N GLY A 231 6.62 20.76 -23.34
CA GLY A 231 7.29 21.48 -22.24
C GLY A 231 8.81 21.32 -22.14
N CYS A 232 9.46 20.66 -23.12
CA CYS A 232 10.92 20.52 -23.21
C CYS A 232 11.58 21.41 -24.27
N GLU A 233 10.90 22.42 -24.83
CA GLU A 233 11.56 23.46 -25.62
C GLU A 233 11.13 24.87 -25.15
N LEU A 234 12.07 25.59 -24.53
CA LEU A 234 11.97 27.03 -24.35
C LEU A 234 12.06 27.72 -25.71
N GLY A 235 11.00 28.40 -26.14
CA GLY A 235 11.01 29.17 -27.39
C GLY A 235 9.76 30.01 -27.66
N ASP A 236 9.77 31.23 -27.12
CA ASP A 236 9.09 32.45 -27.59
C ASP A 236 7.55 32.56 -27.59
N HIS A 237 7.11 33.72 -27.07
CA HIS A 237 5.76 34.22 -27.10
C HIS A 237 5.35 34.58 -28.54
N THR A 238 4.19 34.10 -29.00
CA THR A 238 3.11 34.91 -29.60
C THR A 238 2.06 34.05 -30.31
N SER A 239 0.81 34.49 -30.24
CA SER A 239 -0.29 34.19 -31.18
C SER A 239 -1.32 33.14 -30.76
N ALA A 240 -2.24 33.58 -29.89
CA ALA A 240 -3.63 33.16 -29.98
C ALA A 240 -4.23 33.55 -31.36
N ARG A 241 -4.85 32.60 -32.08
CA ARG A 241 -6.08 32.79 -32.90
C ARG A 241 -6.50 31.52 -33.66
N ARG A 242 -7.72 31.06 -33.34
CA ARG A 242 -8.85 30.82 -34.27
C ARG A 242 -8.70 29.67 -35.30
N ILE A 243 -9.59 28.66 -35.24
CA ILE A 243 -10.63 28.32 -36.26
C ILE A 243 -11.18 26.88 -36.03
N VAL A 244 -12.51 26.78 -35.88
CA VAL A 244 -13.42 25.65 -36.23
C VAL A 244 -14.32 26.28 -37.32
N PRO A 245 -14.85 25.62 -38.40
CA PRO A 245 -15.61 24.36 -38.34
C PRO A 245 -15.63 23.47 -39.61
N LEU A 246 -16.39 22.37 -39.60
CA LEU A 246 -17.40 22.00 -40.63
C LEU A 246 -18.18 20.73 -40.21
N VAL A 247 -19.46 20.87 -39.83
CA VAL A 247 -20.47 19.79 -39.94
C VAL A 247 -21.83 20.40 -40.34
N HIS A 248 -22.41 19.79 -41.38
CA HIS A 248 -23.59 20.19 -42.15
C HIS A 248 -24.89 20.39 -41.33
N GLU A 249 -25.66 21.41 -41.72
CA GLU A 249 -27.04 21.71 -41.33
C GLU A 249 -28.04 20.91 -42.19
N ASP A 250 -29.00 20.18 -41.60
CA ASP A 250 -30.43 20.26 -41.99
C ASP A 250 -31.43 19.47 -41.10
N ASN A 251 -31.39 19.57 -39.76
CA ASN A 251 -32.44 18.98 -38.89
C ASN A 251 -32.75 19.81 -37.62
N ARG A 252 -32.45 21.11 -37.65
CA ARG A 252 -32.22 21.91 -36.43
C ARG A 252 -33.42 22.61 -35.78
N ARG A 253 -34.66 22.55 -36.28
CA ARG A 253 -35.73 23.43 -35.74
C ARG A 253 -36.79 22.77 -34.86
N LYS A 254 -37.06 21.47 -35.00
CA LYS A 254 -38.05 20.78 -34.14
C LYS A 254 -37.44 20.02 -32.96
N MET A 255 -36.16 19.65 -33.05
CA MET A 255 -35.43 18.96 -31.98
C MET A 255 -34.86 19.92 -30.91
N LYS A 256 -34.60 21.19 -31.26
CA LYS A 256 -34.01 22.17 -30.34
C LYS A 256 -34.94 22.60 -29.20
N ALA A 257 -36.26 22.66 -29.42
CA ALA A 257 -37.20 23.11 -28.38
C ALA A 257 -37.46 22.03 -27.31
N LEU A 258 -37.52 20.75 -27.71
CA LEU A 258 -37.69 19.61 -26.79
C LEU A 258 -36.38 19.26 -26.06
N ILE A 259 -35.23 19.40 -26.71
CA ILE A 259 -33.92 19.19 -26.07
C ILE A 259 -33.58 20.31 -25.08
N LEU A 260 -33.95 21.57 -25.33
CA LEU A 260 -33.69 22.65 -24.36
C LEU A 260 -34.50 22.50 -23.07
N ALA A 261 -35.77 22.09 -23.18
CA ALA A 261 -36.64 21.90 -22.00
C ALA A 261 -36.24 20.65 -21.19
N ALA A 262 -35.81 19.58 -21.85
CA ALA A 262 -35.27 18.39 -21.18
C ALA A 262 -33.88 18.66 -20.58
N ALA A 263 -33.02 19.43 -21.25
CA ALA A 263 -31.70 19.81 -20.73
C ALA A 263 -31.79 20.75 -19.53
N LEU A 264 -32.73 21.70 -19.51
CA LEU A 264 -32.93 22.58 -18.35
C LEU A 264 -33.53 21.84 -17.14
N ALA A 265 -34.32 20.79 -17.37
CA ALA A 265 -34.83 19.92 -16.30
C ALA A 265 -33.78 18.90 -15.82
N TYR A 266 -32.89 18.41 -16.68
CA TYR A 266 -31.79 17.49 -16.31
C TYR A 266 -30.68 18.21 -15.53
N VAL A 267 -30.38 19.46 -15.85
CA VAL A 267 -29.37 20.27 -15.14
C VAL A 267 -29.82 20.63 -13.72
N ALA A 268 -31.12 20.64 -13.42
CA ALA A 268 -31.62 20.89 -12.07
C ALA A 268 -31.66 19.63 -11.17
N VAL A 269 -31.50 18.43 -11.74
CA VAL A 269 -31.57 17.14 -11.00
C VAL A 269 -30.21 16.43 -10.89
N CYS A 270 -29.19 16.85 -11.66
CA CYS A 270 -27.82 16.62 -11.23
C CYS A 270 -27.45 17.68 -10.17
N GLN A 271 -27.63 17.31 -8.90
CA GLN A 271 -26.85 17.90 -7.82
C GLN A 271 -25.40 18.03 -8.27
N ALA A 272 -24.79 19.20 -8.03
CA ALA A 272 -23.41 19.52 -8.38
C ALA A 272 -22.47 18.33 -8.11
N GLN A 273 -22.18 17.56 -9.16
CA GLN A 273 -21.17 16.53 -9.14
C GLN A 273 -19.85 17.32 -9.09
N GLN A 274 -19.26 17.41 -7.90
CA GLN A 274 -18.03 18.16 -7.67
C GLN A 274 -16.92 17.58 -8.54
N THR A 275 -16.52 18.31 -9.57
CA THR A 275 -15.45 17.95 -10.53
C THR A 275 -14.10 18.56 -10.19
N THR A 276 -13.96 19.21 -9.03
CA THR A 276 -12.75 19.90 -8.59
C THR A 276 -12.46 19.63 -7.11
N CYS A 277 -11.19 19.66 -6.72
CA CYS A 277 -10.80 19.59 -5.31
C CYS A 277 -11.47 20.71 -4.50
N VAL A 278 -12.07 20.37 -3.37
CA VAL A 278 -12.66 21.34 -2.44
C VAL A 278 -11.64 21.65 -1.35
N ASP A 279 -10.91 22.75 -1.52
CA ASP A 279 -9.81 23.13 -0.64
C ASP A 279 -10.19 23.20 0.84
N ALA A 280 -11.40 23.68 1.17
CA ALA A 280 -11.85 23.78 2.56
C ALA A 280 -12.03 22.40 3.23
N GLY A 281 -12.60 21.43 2.51
CA GLY A 281 -12.77 20.06 3.00
C GLY A 281 -11.43 19.35 3.14
N PHE A 282 -10.55 19.52 2.14
CA PHE A 282 -9.19 18.99 2.18
C PHE A 282 -8.39 19.56 3.36
N GLN A 283 -8.47 20.87 3.62
CA GLN A 283 -7.80 21.51 4.74
C GLN A 283 -8.33 21.02 6.09
N ALA A 284 -9.65 20.84 6.24
CA ALA A 284 -10.24 20.31 7.46
C ALA A 284 -9.75 18.86 7.75
N CYS A 285 -9.71 18.00 6.74
CA CYS A 285 -9.19 16.64 6.88
C CYS A 285 -7.68 16.63 7.18
N SER A 286 -6.92 17.51 6.52
CA SER A 286 -5.49 17.69 6.77
C SER A 286 -5.21 18.16 8.21
N ALA A 287 -6.07 18.99 8.79
CA ALA A 287 -5.95 19.41 10.19
C ALA A 287 -6.19 18.25 11.16
N GLY A 288 -7.12 17.34 10.85
CA GLY A 288 -7.30 16.09 11.60
C GLY A 288 -6.06 15.21 11.57
N LEU A 289 -5.47 15.01 10.37
CA LEU A 289 -4.21 14.27 10.21
C LEU A 289 -3.07 14.92 11.01
N ALA A 290 -2.89 16.23 10.88
CA ALA A 290 -1.85 16.97 11.59
C ALA A 290 -1.97 16.84 13.12
N THR A 291 -3.20 16.89 13.64
CA THR A 291 -3.48 16.69 15.06
C THR A 291 -3.09 15.29 15.51
N ALA A 292 -3.47 14.26 14.74
CA ALA A 292 -3.13 12.87 15.05
C ALA A 292 -1.62 12.58 14.98
N LEU A 293 -0.90 13.27 14.08
CA LEU A 293 0.55 13.19 13.93
C LEU A 293 1.33 14.14 14.87
N ASN A 294 0.63 14.95 15.67
CA ASN A 294 1.20 15.97 16.55
C ASN A 294 2.14 16.96 15.83
N ILE A 295 1.68 17.48 14.68
CA ILE A 295 2.39 18.48 13.86
C ILE A 295 1.47 19.64 13.47
N SER A 296 2.05 20.72 12.92
CA SER A 296 1.26 21.81 12.35
C SER A 296 0.54 21.39 11.08
N TYR A 297 -0.74 21.76 10.95
CA TYR A 297 -1.49 21.53 9.71
C TYR A 297 -1.10 22.50 8.59
N ILE A 298 -0.51 23.66 8.93
CA ILE A 298 -0.15 24.70 7.97
C ILE A 298 0.95 24.14 7.06
N GLY A 299 0.62 23.99 5.78
CA GLY A 299 1.58 23.54 4.77
C GLY A 299 1.85 22.03 4.76
N LEU A 300 1.05 21.22 5.48
CA LEU A 300 1.26 19.76 5.56
C LEU A 300 1.36 19.07 4.19
N PHE A 301 0.59 19.58 3.22
CA PHE A 301 0.58 19.10 1.83
C PHE A 301 1.10 20.16 0.84
N ASN A 302 1.84 21.15 1.32
CA ASN A 302 2.55 22.12 0.46
C ASN A 302 4.02 21.73 0.28
N ASP A 303 4.55 20.97 1.24
CA ASP A 303 5.91 20.44 1.25
C ASP A 303 5.85 19.03 1.86
N TYR A 304 6.49 18.04 1.25
CA TYR A 304 6.43 16.66 1.74
C TYR A 304 7.37 16.30 2.92
N PRO A 305 8.55 16.93 3.14
CA PRO A 305 9.44 16.61 4.25
C PRO A 305 8.78 16.70 5.63
N PRO A 306 7.95 17.72 5.98
CA PRO A 306 7.24 17.74 7.25
C PRO A 306 6.36 16.51 7.50
N LEU A 307 5.57 16.09 6.50
CA LEU A 307 4.74 14.89 6.59
C LEU A 307 5.59 13.62 6.69
N GLN A 308 6.66 13.52 5.90
CA GLN A 308 7.58 12.38 5.95
C GLN A 308 8.24 12.23 7.33
N ASN A 309 8.81 13.32 7.84
CA ASN A 309 9.45 13.33 9.15
C ASN A 309 8.47 12.95 10.25
N ALA A 310 7.23 13.44 10.21
CA ALA A 310 6.23 13.11 11.21
C ALA A 310 5.87 11.62 11.22
N LEU A 311 5.61 11.05 10.04
CA LEU A 311 5.28 9.63 9.92
C LEU A 311 6.47 8.73 10.30
N GLN A 312 7.69 9.12 9.90
CA GLN A 312 8.91 8.40 10.24
C GLN A 312 9.22 8.47 11.74
N ASN A 313 8.99 9.62 12.37
CA ASN A 313 9.11 9.77 13.82
C ASN A 313 8.12 8.88 14.54
N MET A 314 6.86 8.81 14.09
CA MET A 314 5.89 7.86 14.63
C MET A 314 6.42 6.43 14.54
N PHE A 315 6.94 6.02 13.38
CA PHE A 315 7.49 4.67 13.21
C PHE A 315 8.69 4.38 14.13
N THR A 316 9.56 5.35 14.38
CA THR A 316 10.85 5.13 15.07
C THR A 316 10.88 5.54 16.55
N GLN A 317 9.82 6.17 17.06
CA GLN A 317 9.77 6.72 18.42
C GLN A 317 10.02 5.66 19.51
N ASN A 318 9.41 4.48 19.37
CA ASN A 318 9.51 3.37 20.32
C ASN A 318 10.08 2.14 19.61
N ILE A 319 11.40 1.96 19.65
CA ILE A 319 12.05 0.82 19.02
C ILE A 319 11.54 -0.50 19.63
N GLY A 320 11.13 -1.42 18.77
CA GLY A 320 10.51 -2.71 19.07
C GLY A 320 9.02 -2.69 19.38
N ASP A 321 8.39 -1.51 19.30
CA ASP A 321 6.95 -1.36 19.43
C ASP A 321 6.32 -0.81 18.14
N ILE A 322 5.33 -1.53 17.63
CA ILE A 322 4.62 -1.21 16.38
C ILE A 322 3.54 -0.14 16.57
N SER A 323 3.23 0.23 17.82
CA SER A 323 2.19 1.20 18.16
C SER A 323 2.33 2.52 17.41
N GLY A 324 3.56 2.96 17.16
CA GLY A 324 3.87 4.13 16.35
C GLY A 324 3.42 4.01 14.90
N LEU A 325 3.71 2.88 14.24
CA LEU A 325 3.23 2.61 12.88
C LEU A 325 1.71 2.49 12.85
N VAL A 326 1.10 1.80 13.84
CA VAL A 326 -0.36 1.71 13.98
C VAL A 326 -0.99 3.10 14.07
N THR A 327 -0.39 4.00 14.87
CA THR A 327 -0.86 5.38 15.03
C THR A 327 -0.81 6.14 13.71
N ALA A 328 0.32 6.06 12.99
CA ALA A 328 0.47 6.67 11.67
C ALA A 328 -0.56 6.12 10.65
N CYS A 329 -0.75 4.81 10.61
CA CYS A 329 -1.69 4.16 9.70
C CYS A 329 -3.14 4.51 10.01
N ASN A 330 -3.55 4.49 11.28
CA ASN A 330 -4.88 4.89 11.67
C ASN A 330 -5.13 6.38 11.37
N ALA A 331 -4.15 7.26 11.59
CA ALA A 331 -4.24 8.68 11.25
C ALA A 331 -4.44 8.89 9.75
N LEU A 332 -3.66 8.19 8.92
CA LEU A 332 -3.83 8.20 7.47
C LEU A 332 -5.21 7.63 7.08
N HIS A 333 -5.65 6.51 7.63
CA HIS A 333 -6.98 5.95 7.36
C HIS A 333 -8.11 6.95 7.67
N GLN A 334 -8.03 7.67 8.80
CA GLN A 334 -8.99 8.72 9.14
C GLN A 334 -8.93 9.92 8.18
N PHE A 335 -7.74 10.28 7.71
CA PHE A 335 -7.57 11.33 6.70
C PHE A 335 -8.28 10.98 5.39
N TYR A 336 -8.03 9.79 4.83
CA TYR A 336 -8.69 9.32 3.60
C TYR A 336 -10.21 9.18 3.80
N LEU A 337 -10.65 8.72 4.97
CA LEU A 337 -12.08 8.66 5.31
C LEU A 337 -12.74 10.04 5.31
N CYS A 338 -12.09 11.02 5.94
CA CYS A 338 -12.60 12.38 6.00
C CYS A 338 -12.74 13.01 4.61
N LEU A 339 -11.79 12.76 3.71
CA LEU A 339 -11.84 13.23 2.34
C LEU A 339 -13.01 12.61 1.55
N GLY A 340 -13.20 11.29 1.69
CA GLY A 340 -14.14 10.54 0.88
C GLY A 340 -13.66 10.33 -0.55
N SER A 341 -14.30 9.39 -1.27
CA SER A 341 -13.89 8.91 -2.59
C SER A 341 -13.72 10.03 -3.62
N THR A 342 -14.65 10.98 -3.66
CA THR A 342 -14.62 12.13 -4.58
C THR A 342 -13.40 13.02 -4.34
N GLN A 343 -13.14 13.43 -3.09
CA GLN A 343 -12.01 14.33 -2.81
C GLN A 343 -10.67 13.60 -2.91
N ILE A 344 -10.60 12.30 -2.64
CA ILE A 344 -9.40 11.51 -2.92
C ILE A 344 -9.03 11.58 -4.41
N GLN A 345 -10.01 11.40 -5.30
CA GLN A 345 -9.77 11.43 -6.75
C GLN A 345 -9.29 12.79 -7.26
N TYR A 346 -9.79 13.89 -6.69
CA TYR A 346 -9.53 15.24 -7.21
C TYR A 346 -8.49 16.04 -6.43
N CYS A 347 -8.24 15.73 -5.15
CA CYS A 347 -7.29 16.46 -4.30
C CYS A 347 -5.97 15.73 -4.06
N LEU A 348 -5.97 14.39 -4.16
CA LEU A 348 -4.76 13.57 -4.02
C LEU A 348 -4.33 13.05 -5.40
N GLY A 349 -3.24 12.29 -5.41
CA GLY A 349 -2.59 11.91 -6.66
C GLY A 349 -1.84 13.09 -7.29
N LEU A 350 -1.01 12.79 -8.27
CA LEU A 350 -0.21 13.80 -8.97
C LEU A 350 -1.06 14.92 -9.57
N ASN A 351 -2.18 14.56 -10.22
CA ASN A 351 -3.06 15.52 -10.86
C ASN A 351 -3.71 16.48 -9.85
N GLY A 352 -4.17 15.96 -8.71
CA GLY A 352 -4.77 16.79 -7.66
C GLY A 352 -3.76 17.73 -7.02
N LEU A 353 -2.55 17.22 -6.73
CA LEU A 353 -1.49 17.99 -6.08
C LEU A 353 -0.94 19.10 -7.01
N ILE A 354 -0.65 18.78 -8.27
CA ILE A 354 -0.21 19.77 -9.27
C ILE A 354 -1.32 20.77 -9.56
N GLY A 355 -2.57 20.32 -9.67
CA GLY A 355 -3.73 21.20 -9.87
C GLY A 355 -3.93 22.23 -8.74
N LYS A 356 -3.41 21.95 -7.55
CA LYS A 356 -3.36 22.87 -6.39
C LYS A 356 -2.14 23.79 -6.38
N GLY A 357 -1.30 23.75 -7.41
CA GLY A 357 -0.15 24.63 -7.59
C GLY A 357 1.16 24.12 -6.98
N LEU A 358 1.25 22.84 -6.61
CA LEU A 358 2.54 22.25 -6.18
C LEU A 358 3.48 22.09 -7.38
N SER A 359 4.78 22.23 -7.12
CA SER A 359 5.80 21.83 -8.09
C SER A 359 5.75 20.30 -8.31
N PRO A 360 6.15 19.80 -9.49
CA PRO A 360 6.17 18.37 -9.76
C PRO A 360 6.99 17.58 -8.72
N ALA A 361 8.14 18.09 -8.30
CA ALA A 361 8.97 17.46 -7.26
C ALA A 361 8.22 17.29 -5.93
N GLN A 362 7.46 18.31 -5.51
CA GLN A 362 6.66 18.25 -4.28
C GLN A 362 5.48 17.30 -4.42
N ALA A 363 4.79 17.33 -5.57
CA ALA A 363 3.71 16.40 -5.86
C ALA A 363 4.19 14.94 -5.86
N TYR A 364 5.35 14.65 -6.47
CA TYR A 364 5.98 13.32 -6.45
C TYR A 364 6.37 12.90 -5.04
N GLY A 365 6.91 13.83 -4.24
CA GLY A 365 7.27 13.56 -2.85
C GLY A 365 6.06 13.17 -2.00
N ILE A 366 4.96 13.91 -2.08
CA ILE A 366 3.74 13.64 -1.32
C ILE A 366 3.05 12.37 -1.81
N ASP A 367 2.77 12.26 -3.11
CA ASP A 367 2.06 11.11 -3.68
C ASP A 367 2.82 9.82 -3.41
N GLY A 368 4.13 9.86 -3.63
CA GLY A 368 5.00 8.73 -3.34
C GLY A 368 5.02 8.39 -1.86
N LEU A 369 5.20 9.37 -0.97
CA LEU A 369 5.18 9.13 0.47
C LEU A 369 3.87 8.47 0.92
N LEU A 370 2.73 8.99 0.46
CA LEU A 370 1.44 8.40 0.78
C LEU A 370 1.38 6.95 0.29
N THR A 371 1.81 6.68 -0.95
CA THR A 371 1.83 5.33 -1.56
C THR A 371 2.80 4.37 -0.84
N GLN A 372 3.97 4.84 -0.43
CA GLN A 372 4.90 4.10 0.42
C GLN A 372 4.22 3.70 1.73
N TYR A 373 3.50 4.62 2.37
CA TYR A 373 2.77 4.33 3.58
C TYR A 373 1.56 3.41 3.34
N GLN A 374 1.01 3.33 2.13
CA GLN A 374 0.02 2.30 1.80
C GLN A 374 0.61 0.90 1.92
N PHE A 375 1.84 0.72 1.42
CA PHE A 375 2.57 -0.53 1.62
C PHE A 375 2.92 -0.75 3.10
N MET A 376 3.49 0.26 3.77
CA MET A 376 3.94 0.12 5.17
C MET A 376 2.79 -0.12 6.14
N CYS A 377 1.61 0.44 5.88
CA CYS A 377 0.38 0.17 6.62
C CYS A 377 -0.30 -1.12 6.21
N GLY A 378 0.25 -1.81 5.20
CA GLY A 378 -0.29 -3.06 4.68
C GLY A 378 0.67 -4.22 4.68
N ALA A 379 1.04 -4.72 3.50
CA ALA A 379 1.92 -5.88 3.40
C ALA A 379 3.25 -5.66 4.16
N GLY A 380 3.73 -4.40 4.18
CA GLY A 380 4.88 -3.99 4.95
C GLY A 380 4.66 -4.00 6.46
N PHE A 381 3.43 -3.80 6.94
CA PHE A 381 3.11 -3.76 8.38
C PHE A 381 3.43 -5.08 9.05
N TYR A 382 2.91 -6.18 8.49
CA TYR A 382 3.13 -7.53 9.03
C TYR A 382 4.57 -7.97 8.90
N THR A 383 5.21 -7.62 7.80
CA THR A 383 6.62 -7.93 7.59
C THR A 383 7.48 -7.25 8.66
N ALA A 384 7.20 -5.98 8.96
CA ALA A 384 7.86 -5.25 10.02
C ALA A 384 7.59 -5.90 11.38
N GLN A 385 6.32 -6.09 11.74
CA GLN A 385 5.91 -6.64 13.03
C GLN A 385 6.49 -8.03 13.31
N TYR A 386 6.54 -8.91 12.31
CA TYR A 386 6.82 -10.32 12.51
C TYR A 386 8.29 -10.72 12.33
N ASN A 387 9.09 -9.93 11.62
CA ASN A 387 10.39 -10.41 11.17
C ASN A 387 11.57 -9.53 11.60
N ASN A 388 11.40 -8.21 11.76
CA ASN A 388 12.58 -7.36 11.99
C ASN A 388 12.29 -5.95 12.52
N LEU A 389 11.20 -5.75 13.27
CA LEU A 389 10.71 -4.44 13.67
C LEU A 389 11.81 -3.53 14.24
N ASP A 390 12.50 -3.98 15.29
CA ASP A 390 13.58 -3.22 15.93
C ASP A 390 14.65 -2.79 14.93
N CYS A 391 15.06 -3.70 14.04
CA CYS A 391 16.11 -3.36 13.08
C CYS A 391 15.61 -2.36 12.03
N LEU A 392 14.41 -2.57 11.48
CA LEU A 392 13.82 -1.64 10.52
C LEU A 392 13.77 -0.23 11.13
N GLN A 393 13.26 -0.11 12.36
CA GLN A 393 13.18 1.18 13.04
C GLN A 393 14.56 1.77 13.32
N ARG A 394 15.54 0.96 13.75
CA ARG A 394 16.92 1.45 14.00
C ARG A 394 17.62 1.90 12.73
N VAL A 395 17.48 1.19 11.62
CA VAL A 395 18.04 1.60 10.34
C VAL A 395 17.34 2.88 9.85
N THR A 396 16.02 2.93 9.91
CA THR A 396 15.26 4.13 9.52
C THR A 396 15.62 5.36 10.37
N LEU A 397 15.89 5.17 11.67
CA LEU A 397 16.30 6.25 12.57
C LEU A 397 17.75 6.67 12.32
N ASN A 398 18.66 5.71 12.38
CA ASN A 398 20.09 5.97 12.41
C ASN A 398 20.69 6.18 11.03
N TYR A 399 20.02 5.84 9.93
CA TYR A 399 20.52 6.04 8.56
C TYR A 399 19.63 6.97 7.75
N ASN A 400 18.87 7.84 8.43
CA ASN A 400 17.91 8.73 7.77
C ASN A 400 18.57 9.64 6.73
N ALA A 401 19.79 10.13 6.96
CA ALA A 401 20.51 10.95 5.99
C ALA A 401 20.78 10.21 4.68
N THR A 402 21.18 8.92 4.75
CA THR A 402 21.33 8.05 3.58
C THR A 402 19.98 7.84 2.89
N LEU A 403 18.96 7.40 3.63
CA LEU A 403 17.63 7.08 3.08
C LEU A 403 16.98 8.29 2.40
N TRP A 404 17.03 9.45 3.05
CA TRP A 404 16.54 10.71 2.50
C TRP A 404 17.36 11.15 1.28
N GLY A 405 18.69 10.95 1.32
CA GLY A 405 19.60 11.24 0.23
C GLY A 405 19.27 10.43 -1.03
N CYS A 406 19.01 9.12 -0.90
CA CYS A 406 18.58 8.28 -2.03
C CYS A 406 17.33 8.86 -2.70
N GLN A 407 16.32 9.22 -1.90
CA GLN A 407 15.06 9.79 -2.39
C GLN A 407 15.24 11.17 -3.03
N GLN A 408 16.11 12.04 -2.49
CA GLN A 408 16.37 13.35 -3.07
C GLN A 408 17.11 13.22 -4.40
N THR A 409 18.14 12.37 -4.47
CA THR A 409 18.87 12.12 -5.70
C THR A 409 17.93 11.67 -6.80
N PHE A 410 17.02 10.74 -6.51
CA PHE A 410 15.98 10.33 -7.45
C PHE A 410 15.14 11.50 -7.92
N LEU A 411 14.55 12.26 -6.99
CA LEU A 411 13.67 13.39 -7.32
C LEU A 411 14.39 14.42 -8.19
N THR A 412 15.63 14.78 -7.86
CA THR A 412 16.44 15.68 -8.68
C THR A 412 16.65 15.10 -10.08
N ASN A 413 17.05 13.84 -10.19
CA ASN A 413 17.36 13.24 -11.48
C ASN A 413 16.15 13.14 -12.41
N ILE A 414 14.98 12.72 -11.90
CA ILE A 414 13.77 12.63 -12.74
C ILE A 414 13.24 14.01 -13.17
N MET A 415 13.60 15.08 -12.46
CA MET A 415 13.24 16.44 -12.85
C MET A 415 14.10 16.97 -14.01
N HIS A 416 15.31 16.44 -14.17
CA HIS A 416 16.23 16.80 -15.25
C HIS A 416 16.15 15.83 -16.45
N ASP A 417 16.01 14.53 -16.19
CA ASP A 417 15.95 13.49 -17.22
C ASP A 417 14.82 12.47 -16.93
N PRO A 418 13.55 12.85 -17.13
CA PRO A 418 12.40 11.98 -16.84
C PRO A 418 12.34 10.72 -17.72
N ALA A 419 13.04 10.70 -18.87
CA ALA A 419 13.07 9.54 -19.77
C ALA A 419 13.78 8.34 -19.14
N GLN A 420 14.70 8.60 -18.19
CA GLN A 420 15.41 7.58 -17.42
C GLN A 420 14.70 7.20 -16.11
N GLY A 421 13.41 7.50 -15.97
CA GLY A 421 12.63 7.28 -14.74
C GLY A 421 12.81 5.90 -14.11
N CYS A 422 12.63 4.82 -14.88
CA CYS A 422 12.82 3.46 -14.35
C CYS A 422 14.27 3.14 -13.96
N THR A 423 15.26 3.71 -14.67
CA THR A 423 16.68 3.57 -14.32
C THR A 423 16.95 4.24 -12.97
N TYR A 424 16.47 5.47 -12.78
CA TYR A 424 16.63 6.20 -11.52
C TYR A 424 15.85 5.55 -10.38
N THR A 425 14.66 5.00 -10.63
CA THR A 425 13.91 4.22 -9.62
C THR A 425 14.71 2.99 -9.20
N ALA A 426 15.34 2.26 -10.13
CA ALA A 426 16.19 1.12 -9.81
C ALA A 426 17.37 1.50 -8.89
N GLN A 427 18.03 2.62 -9.21
CA GLN A 427 19.17 3.13 -8.45
C GLN A 427 18.78 3.61 -7.06
N GLU A 428 17.64 4.30 -6.95
CA GLU A 428 17.08 4.75 -5.67
C GLU A 428 16.75 3.55 -4.79
N ILE A 429 16.03 2.55 -5.32
CA ILE A 429 15.65 1.35 -4.57
C ILE A 429 16.90 0.62 -4.06
N ALA A 430 17.93 0.48 -4.92
CA ALA A 430 19.19 -0.15 -4.55
C ALA A 430 19.90 0.61 -3.41
N CYS A 431 19.97 1.94 -3.50
CA CYS A 431 20.51 2.81 -2.46
C CYS A 431 19.72 2.68 -1.15
N TYR A 432 18.39 2.78 -1.22
CA TYR A 432 17.52 2.80 -0.06
C TYR A 432 17.49 1.46 0.68
N GLN A 433 17.51 0.33 -0.04
CA GLN A 433 17.48 -0.99 0.59
C GLN A 433 18.83 -1.42 1.18
N ALA A 434 19.95 -0.82 0.73
CA ALA A 434 21.29 -1.24 1.10
C ALA A 434 21.55 -1.22 2.62
N PRO A 435 21.22 -0.15 3.38
CA PRO A 435 21.36 -0.15 4.84
C PRO A 435 20.60 -1.29 5.52
N PHE A 436 19.39 -1.61 5.07
CA PHE A 436 18.58 -2.68 5.64
C PHE A 436 19.18 -4.06 5.37
N ARG A 437 19.69 -4.30 4.16
CA ARG A 437 20.37 -5.56 3.82
C ARG A 437 21.70 -5.73 4.55
N GLN A 438 22.39 -4.63 4.85
CA GLN A 438 23.69 -4.71 5.49
C GLN A 438 23.59 -4.84 7.01
N LEU A 439 22.60 -4.21 7.64
CA LEU A 439 22.58 -4.02 9.09
C LEU A 439 21.60 -4.95 9.83
N CYS A 440 20.63 -5.54 9.14
CA CYS A 440 19.54 -6.28 9.78
C CYS A 440 19.72 -7.79 9.86
N SER A 441 20.88 -8.26 10.31
CA SER A 441 21.16 -9.68 10.50
C SER A 441 20.39 -10.30 11.69
N PRO A 442 19.89 -11.55 11.60
CA PRO A 442 19.95 -12.47 10.46
C PRO A 442 18.86 -12.24 9.39
N ASN A 443 17.88 -11.39 9.66
CA ASN A 443 16.69 -11.19 8.82
C ASN A 443 16.88 -10.12 7.72
N GLN A 444 18.11 -10.01 7.22
CA GLN A 444 18.55 -8.96 6.28
C GLN A 444 17.84 -9.01 4.93
N ASN A 445 17.47 -10.22 4.50
CA ASN A 445 16.74 -10.47 3.27
C ASN A 445 15.30 -9.93 3.34
N VAL A 446 14.63 -10.16 4.47
CA VAL A 446 13.27 -9.66 4.72
C VAL A 446 13.29 -8.14 4.90
N ALA A 447 14.28 -7.60 5.62
CA ALA A 447 14.44 -6.16 5.80
C ALA A 447 14.74 -5.44 4.48
N GLY A 448 15.63 -5.99 3.66
CA GLY A 448 15.92 -5.49 2.32
C GLY A 448 14.72 -5.53 1.40
N TRP A 449 13.96 -6.63 1.41
CA TRP A 449 12.71 -6.74 0.66
C TRP A 449 11.68 -5.70 1.09
N TRP A 450 11.50 -5.51 2.40
CA TRP A 450 10.57 -4.52 2.95
C TRP A 450 10.93 -3.09 2.49
N ALA A 451 12.21 -2.74 2.56
CA ALA A 451 12.70 -1.44 2.12
C ALA A 451 12.53 -1.25 0.60
N CYS A 452 12.81 -2.32 -0.17
CA CYS A 452 12.64 -2.34 -1.62
C CYS A 452 11.16 -2.14 -2.01
N GLU A 453 10.22 -2.91 -1.44
CA GLU A 453 8.80 -2.78 -1.78
C GLU A 453 8.25 -1.43 -1.33
N GLY A 454 8.71 -0.89 -0.20
CA GLY A 454 8.36 0.46 0.22
C GLY A 454 8.67 1.51 -0.86
N GLN A 455 9.89 1.49 -1.41
CA GLN A 455 10.28 2.42 -2.48
C GLN A 455 9.66 2.06 -3.84
N ARG A 456 9.52 0.78 -4.17
CA ARG A 456 8.83 0.37 -5.40
C ARG A 456 7.40 0.90 -5.43
N ASN A 457 6.67 0.80 -4.32
CA ASN A 457 5.32 1.36 -4.19
C ASN A 457 5.35 2.90 -4.25
N ARG A 458 6.35 3.55 -3.64
CA ARG A 458 6.54 5.02 -3.69
C ARG A 458 6.49 5.60 -5.11
N TYR A 459 6.95 4.86 -6.12
CA TYR A 459 7.04 5.36 -7.50
C TYR A 459 6.13 4.64 -8.49
N PHE A 460 5.39 3.62 -8.06
CA PHE A 460 4.54 2.79 -8.91
C PHE A 460 3.44 3.58 -9.62
N THR A 461 2.90 4.63 -8.98
CA THR A 461 1.87 5.52 -9.56
C THR A 461 2.40 6.40 -10.70
N ARG A 462 3.73 6.49 -10.86
CA ARG A 462 4.38 7.36 -11.85
C ARG A 462 5.10 6.60 -12.95
N PHE A 463 5.90 5.60 -12.56
CA PHE A 463 6.70 4.83 -13.49
C PHE A 463 6.31 3.36 -13.36
N PHE A 464 5.61 2.85 -14.38
CA PHE A 464 5.37 1.42 -14.48
C PHE A 464 6.65 0.74 -14.97
N CYS A 465 7.43 0.22 -14.03
CA CYS A 465 8.69 -0.48 -14.30
C CYS A 465 8.50 -1.98 -14.05
N PRO A 466 8.04 -2.76 -15.05
CA PRO A 466 7.67 -4.17 -14.86
C PRO A 466 8.86 -5.06 -14.48
N ASP A 467 10.06 -4.66 -14.85
CA ASP A 467 11.31 -5.38 -14.55
C ASP A 467 11.84 -5.09 -13.13
N LEU A 468 11.26 -4.10 -12.43
CA LEU A 468 11.59 -3.82 -11.03
C LEU A 468 10.80 -4.74 -10.11
N GLN A 469 11.51 -5.75 -9.60
CA GLN A 469 11.00 -6.73 -8.65
C GLN A 469 11.80 -6.70 -7.36
N CYS A 470 11.11 -6.70 -6.23
CA CYS A 470 11.74 -6.86 -4.93
C CYS A 470 11.70 -8.34 -4.55
N SER A 471 12.89 -8.94 -4.44
CA SER A 471 13.05 -10.32 -4.02
C SER A 471 13.59 -10.37 -2.59
N LEU A 472 13.13 -11.38 -1.84
CA LEU A 472 13.69 -11.74 -0.53
C LEU A 472 15.18 -12.05 -0.67
N MET A 473 15.54 -12.83 -1.69
CA MET A 473 16.95 -13.09 -2.01
C MET A 473 17.49 -11.94 -2.87
N PRO A 474 18.60 -11.30 -2.49
CA PRO A 474 19.20 -10.26 -3.31
C PRO A 474 19.58 -10.83 -4.67
N SER A 475 19.28 -10.11 -5.73
CA SER A 475 19.80 -10.44 -7.05
C SER A 475 21.32 -10.27 -7.07
N SER A 476 21.98 -10.82 -8.09
CA SER A 476 23.42 -10.59 -8.28
C SER A 476 23.74 -9.09 -8.42
N LYS A 477 22.81 -8.30 -8.98
CA LYS A 477 22.94 -6.84 -9.07
C LYS A 477 22.84 -6.16 -7.72
N ASP A 478 21.91 -6.58 -6.85
CA ASP A 478 21.79 -6.01 -5.50
C ASP A 478 23.02 -6.31 -4.64
N ALA A 479 23.54 -7.55 -4.75
CA ALA A 479 24.77 -7.95 -4.08
C ALA A 479 25.97 -7.15 -4.58
N GLN A 480 26.09 -6.96 -5.90
CA GLN A 480 27.15 -6.15 -6.50
C GLN A 480 27.04 -4.68 -6.11
N TYR A 481 25.82 -4.13 -6.04
CA TYR A 481 25.60 -2.76 -5.59
C TYR A 481 26.18 -2.52 -4.19
N LEU A 482 25.96 -3.44 -3.24
CA LEU A 482 26.55 -3.35 -1.91
C LEU A 482 28.09 -3.39 -1.97
N VAL A 483 28.68 -4.27 -2.77
CA VAL A 483 30.15 -4.33 -2.92
C VAL A 483 30.72 -2.99 -3.42
N ASP A 484 30.03 -2.34 -4.35
CA ASP A 484 30.53 -1.12 -4.99
C ASP A 484 30.18 0.16 -4.20
N ASN A 485 29.12 0.13 -3.39
CA ASN A 485 28.51 1.33 -2.78
C ASN A 485 28.35 1.24 -1.25
N HIS A 486 28.89 0.22 -0.59
CA HIS A 486 29.00 0.16 0.87
C HIS A 486 30.47 0.05 1.29
N LYS A 487 30.84 0.78 2.34
CA LYS A 487 32.13 0.61 3.02
C LYS A 487 31.97 0.83 4.52
N GLU A 488 32.96 0.40 5.28
CA GLU A 488 33.05 0.67 6.71
C GLU A 488 34.31 1.48 6.99
N GLU A 489 34.15 2.65 7.60
CA GLU A 489 35.25 3.52 8.01
C GLU A 489 35.17 3.76 9.52
N ASN A 490 36.21 3.37 10.26
CA ASN A 490 36.26 3.52 11.73
C ASN A 490 35.06 2.91 12.48
N GLY A 491 34.54 1.77 12.01
CA GLY A 491 33.37 1.11 12.61
C GLY A 491 32.03 1.71 12.21
N VAL A 492 32.03 2.67 11.27
CA VAL A 492 30.83 3.35 10.79
C VAL A 492 30.53 2.89 9.37
N HIS A 493 29.30 2.41 9.13
CA HIS A 493 28.86 2.04 7.79
C HIS A 493 28.56 3.30 6.97
N MET A 494 29.10 3.36 5.76
CA MET A 494 28.86 4.42 4.80
C MET A 494 28.27 3.83 3.52
N PHE A 495 27.34 4.55 2.92
CA PHE A 495 26.67 4.18 1.68
C PHE A 495 26.84 5.30 0.66
N LYS A 496 27.20 4.95 -0.57
CA LYS A 496 27.31 5.92 -1.68
C LYS A 496 25.90 6.19 -2.23
N LEU A 497 25.50 7.46 -2.26
CA LEU A 497 24.29 7.87 -2.97
C LEU A 497 24.46 7.62 -4.48
N PRO A 498 23.37 7.49 -5.27
CA PRO A 498 23.49 7.47 -6.72
C PRO A 498 24.05 8.79 -7.25
N ASP A 499 24.51 8.75 -8.50
CA ASP A 499 24.93 9.96 -9.21
C ASP A 499 23.75 10.92 -9.34
N VAL A 500 24.01 12.22 -9.25
CA VAL A 500 22.97 13.25 -9.13
C VAL A 500 23.26 14.43 -10.05
N PHE A 501 22.23 14.99 -10.65
CA PHE A 501 22.36 16.26 -11.38
C PHE A 501 22.65 17.39 -10.40
N GLU A 502 23.78 18.07 -10.61
CA GLU A 502 24.17 19.27 -9.86
C GLU A 502 24.61 20.36 -10.85
N GLN A 503 24.37 21.63 -10.49
CA GLN A 503 24.95 22.76 -11.22
C GLN A 503 26.44 22.86 -10.93
N ASP A 504 27.24 22.97 -11.98
CA ASP A 504 28.65 23.31 -11.83
C ASP A 504 28.86 24.81 -11.58
N GLU A 505 30.13 25.22 -11.44
CA GLU A 505 30.52 26.61 -11.19
C GLU A 505 30.12 27.56 -12.33
N SER A 506 29.85 27.03 -13.53
CA SER A 506 29.30 27.77 -14.68
C SER A 506 27.77 27.85 -14.70
N GLY A 507 27.08 27.15 -13.79
CA GLY A 507 25.63 27.07 -13.74
C GLY A 507 25.02 26.05 -14.70
N GLU A 508 25.85 25.25 -15.38
CA GLU A 508 25.39 24.15 -16.25
C GLU A 508 25.06 22.91 -15.41
N TRP A 509 23.97 22.24 -15.74
CA TRP A 509 23.57 21.01 -15.07
C TRP A 509 24.32 19.82 -15.66
N ALA A 510 25.01 19.07 -14.80
CA ALA A 510 25.69 17.84 -15.18
C ALA A 510 25.50 16.76 -14.13
N LEU A 511 25.48 15.50 -14.58
CA LEU A 511 25.47 14.35 -13.68
C LEU A 511 26.83 14.26 -12.96
N LYS A 512 26.82 14.29 -11.64
CA LYS A 512 28.00 14.20 -10.78
C LYS A 512 27.98 12.90 -9.98
N ASP A 513 29.19 12.42 -9.69
CA ASP A 513 29.41 11.18 -8.95
C ASP A 513 28.79 11.28 -7.54
N GLY A 514 28.09 10.23 -7.13
CA GLY A 514 27.37 10.23 -5.86
C GLY A 514 28.26 10.37 -4.62
N LYS A 515 27.73 11.04 -3.58
CA LYS A 515 28.46 11.31 -2.33
C LYS A 515 28.35 10.13 -1.35
N TRP A 516 29.41 9.89 -0.57
CA TRP A 516 29.38 8.93 0.55
C TRP A 516 28.70 9.56 1.75
N VAL A 517 27.68 8.89 2.27
CA VAL A 517 26.87 9.38 3.39
C VAL A 517 26.78 8.28 4.45
N THR A 518 26.74 8.70 5.70
CA THR A 518 26.50 7.81 6.85
C THR A 518 25.26 8.25 7.60
N GLY A 519 24.98 7.52 8.68
CA GLY A 519 23.89 7.77 9.60
C GLY A 519 23.89 9.10 10.32
#